data_AF-A0A7K2JZ85-F1
#
_entry.id   AF-A0A7K2JZ85-F1
#
_cell.length_a   1.000
_cell.length_b   1.000
_cell.length_c   1.000
_cell.angle_alpha   90.00
_cell.angle_beta   90.00
_cell.angle_gamma   90.00
#
_symmetry.space_group_name_H-M   'P 1'
#
loop_
_entity.id
_entity.type
_entity.pdbx_description
1 polymer ?
#
loop_
_entity_poly.entity_id
_entity_poly.type
_entity_poly.pdbx_seq_one_letter_code
_entity_poly.pdbx_strand_id
1 'polypeptide(L)'
;MSSDYDRVRTGIEFMTAYVSGDDLLSEYVAERRREDPLATEALMDGAAALCAQLLRTMARVTGKTEHELLQELARGTYRHEQQSDDD
;
A
#
# COMPACT_ATOMS: atom_id res chain seq x y z
N MET A 1 8.13 14.90 -17.55
CA MET A 1 7.88 13.44 -17.61
C MET A 1 8.39 12.88 -16.30
N SER A 2 7.49 12.66 -15.33
CA SER A 2 7.85 11.93 -14.10
C SER A 2 8.15 10.50 -14.53
N SER A 3 9.40 10.07 -14.39
CA SER A 3 9.87 8.78 -14.89
C SER A 3 9.22 7.66 -14.08
N ASP A 4 8.90 6.52 -14.68
CA ASP A 4 8.40 5.34 -13.92
C ASP A 4 9.35 4.95 -12.77
N TYR A 5 10.63 5.31 -12.89
CA TYR A 5 11.62 5.21 -11.82
C TYR A 5 11.29 6.08 -10.59
N ASP A 6 10.85 7.32 -10.80
CA ASP A 6 10.49 8.24 -9.71
C ASP A 6 9.26 7.74 -8.96
N ARG A 7 8.29 7.14 -9.67
CA ARG A 7 7.10 6.51 -9.07
C ARG A 7 7.47 5.31 -8.19
N VAL A 8 8.34 4.44 -8.69
CA VAL A 8 8.81 3.26 -7.94
C VAL A 8 9.61 3.69 -6.72
N ARG A 9 10.52 4.67 -6.86
CA ARG A 9 11.31 5.19 -5.72
C ARG A 9 10.39 5.76 -4.63
N THR A 10 9.42 6.58 -5.03
CA THR A 10 8.46 7.19 -4.11
C THR A 10 7.63 6.11 -3.37
N GLY A 11 7.23 5.05 -4.07
CA GLY A 11 6.55 3.91 -3.45
C GLY A 11 7.42 3.13 -2.44
N ILE A 12 8.72 3.00 -2.70
CA ILE A 12 9.68 2.35 -1.77
C ILE A 12 9.90 3.20 -0.52
N GLU A 13 10.08 4.52 -0.67
CA GLU A 13 10.23 5.46 0.45
C GLU A 13 9.00 5.41 1.37
N PHE A 14 7.80 5.40 0.77
CA PHE A 14 6.54 5.26 1.50
C PHE A 14 6.44 3.96 2.30
N MET A 15 6.72 2.81 1.66
CA MET A 15 6.63 1.51 2.34
C MET A 15 7.70 1.36 3.42
N THR A 16 8.87 1.95 3.24
CA THR A 16 9.93 1.96 4.26
C THR A 16 9.47 2.72 5.50
N ALA A 17 8.85 3.88 5.32
CA ALA A 17 8.27 4.63 6.42
C ALA A 17 7.11 3.88 7.10
N TYR A 18 6.24 3.21 6.33
CA TYR A 18 5.12 2.42 6.85
C TYR A 18 5.60 1.26 7.74
N VAL A 19 6.57 0.48 7.27
CA VAL A 19 7.12 -0.67 8.00
C VAL A 19 7.91 -0.24 9.24
N SER A 20 8.42 0.99 9.27
CA SER A 20 9.13 1.54 10.43
C SER A 20 8.20 1.90 11.60
N GLY A 21 6.88 1.75 11.44
CA GLY A 21 5.89 1.96 12.51
C GLY A 21 5.77 3.42 12.94
N ASP A 22 6.00 4.34 12.00
CA ASP A 22 6.17 5.74 12.33
C ASP A 22 4.83 6.48 12.25
N ASP A 23 4.30 6.94 13.39
CA ASP A 23 3.14 7.86 13.44
C ASP A 23 3.37 9.12 12.57
N LEU A 24 4.64 9.45 12.32
CA LEU A 24 5.08 10.50 11.38
C LEU A 24 4.63 10.26 9.94
N LEU A 25 4.36 9.03 9.49
CA LEU A 25 3.90 8.78 8.11
C LEU A 25 2.49 9.33 7.90
N SER A 26 1.58 9.09 8.85
CA SER A 26 0.21 9.58 8.76
C SER A 26 0.16 11.10 8.79
N GLU A 27 1.00 11.73 9.61
CA GLU A 27 1.14 13.18 9.68
C GLU A 27 1.78 13.75 8.41
N TYR A 28 2.85 13.14 7.91
CA TYR A 28 3.54 13.53 6.67
C TYR A 28 2.64 13.44 5.44
N VAL A 29 1.84 12.38 5.30
CA VAL A 29 0.86 12.24 4.20
C VAL A 29 -0.25 13.29 4.33
N ALA A 30 -0.73 13.56 5.54
CA ALA A 30 -1.76 14.55 5.78
C ALA A 30 -1.27 16.00 5.54
N GLU A 31 -0.01 16.27 5.84
CA GLU A 31 0.65 17.55 5.58
C GLU A 31 0.94 17.71 4.09
N ARG A 32 1.51 16.70 3.43
CA ARG A 32 1.77 16.73 1.99
C ARG A 32 0.51 16.82 1.14
N ARG A 33 -0.60 16.23 1.58
CA ARG A 33 -1.89 16.39 0.91
C ARG A 33 -2.40 17.84 0.93
N ARG A 34 -2.04 18.60 1.98
CA ARG A 34 -2.38 20.02 2.10
C ARG A 34 -1.44 20.91 1.28
N GLU A 35 -0.16 20.58 1.21
CA GLU A 35 0.86 21.35 0.51
C GLU A 35 0.88 21.11 -1.00
N ASP A 36 0.76 19.86 -1.42
CA ASP A 36 0.82 19.42 -2.82
C ASP A 36 -0.06 18.18 -3.07
N PRO A 37 -1.34 18.38 -3.43
CA PRO A 37 -2.27 17.29 -3.72
C PRO A 37 -1.81 16.39 -4.88
N LEU A 38 -1.14 16.95 -5.90
CA LEU A 38 -0.68 16.21 -7.07
C LEU A 38 0.49 15.28 -6.73
N ALA A 39 1.40 15.72 -5.87
CA ALA A 39 2.46 14.85 -5.35
C ALA A 39 1.90 13.72 -4.49
N THR A 40 0.82 13.97 -3.76
CA THR A 40 0.13 12.95 -2.96
C THR A 40 -0.59 11.93 -3.85
N GLU A 41 -1.23 12.35 -4.93
CA GLU A 41 -1.79 11.44 -5.94
C GLU A 41 -0.71 10.55 -6.56
N ALA A 42 0.45 11.13 -6.93
CA ALA A 42 1.58 10.37 -7.45
C ALA A 42 2.14 9.35 -6.44
N LEU A 43 2.16 9.70 -5.15
CA LEU A 43 2.53 8.79 -4.05
C LEU A 43 1.55 7.61 -3.95
N MET A 44 0.24 7.89 -3.99
CA MET A 44 -0.80 6.85 -3.94
C MET A 44 -0.74 5.92 -5.16
N ASP A 45 -0.52 6.48 -6.36
CA ASP A 45 -0.33 5.71 -7.59
C ASP A 45 0.90 4.79 -7.49
N GLY A 46 2.00 5.31 -6.95
CA GLY A 46 3.23 4.54 -6.72
C GLY A 46 3.02 3.38 -5.74
N ALA A 47 2.31 3.63 -4.63
CA ALA A 47 1.95 2.60 -3.66
C ALA A 47 1.03 1.53 -4.28
N ALA A 48 0.02 1.94 -5.06
CA ALA A 48 -0.88 1.03 -5.76
C ALA A 48 -0.14 0.13 -6.77
N ALA A 49 0.80 0.71 -7.53
CA ALA A 49 1.62 -0.04 -8.48
C ALA A 49 2.50 -1.09 -7.79
N LEU A 50 3.06 -0.76 -6.62
CA LEU A 50 3.84 -1.69 -5.81
C LEU A 50 2.96 -2.82 -5.24
N CYS A 51 1.79 -2.49 -4.68
CA CYS A 51 0.83 -3.48 -4.22
C CYS A 51 0.41 -4.44 -5.34
N ALA A 52 0.17 -3.93 -6.56
CA ALA A 52 -0.13 -4.76 -7.72
C ALA A 52 1.05 -5.66 -8.11
N GLN A 53 2.29 -5.19 -7.99
CA GLN A 53 3.48 -6.00 -8.25
C GLN A 53 3.68 -7.10 -7.21
N LEU A 54 3.43 -6.80 -5.94
CA LEU A 54 3.43 -7.79 -4.85
C LEU A 54 2.35 -8.84 -5.07
N LEU A 55 1.13 -8.43 -5.43
CA LEU A 55 0.02 -9.33 -5.74
C LEU A 55 0.36 -10.29 -6.90
N ARG A 56 0.93 -9.75 -7.99
CA ARG A 56 1.45 -10.56 -9.11
C ARG A 56 2.49 -11.58 -8.67
N THR A 57 3.37 -11.18 -7.78
CA THR A 57 4.45 -12.04 -7.27
C THR A 57 3.88 -13.16 -6.41
N MET A 58 2.96 -12.83 -5.50
CA MET A 58 2.27 -13.83 -4.68
C MET A 58 1.49 -14.82 -5.55
N ALA A 59 0.74 -14.36 -6.55
CA ALA A 59 0.01 -15.21 -7.47
C ALA A 59 0.91 -16.26 -8.14
N ARG A 60 2.10 -15.84 -8.59
CA ARG A 60 3.09 -16.75 -9.18
C ARG A 60 3.64 -17.76 -8.18
N VAL A 61 3.95 -17.33 -6.96
CA VAL A 61 4.56 -18.18 -5.93
C VAL A 61 3.57 -19.20 -5.38
N THR A 62 2.30 -18.80 -5.17
CA THR A 62 1.27 -19.66 -4.60
C THR A 62 0.53 -20.48 -5.65
N GLY A 63 0.71 -20.18 -6.93
CA GLY A 63 -0.08 -20.78 -8.02
C GLY A 63 -1.56 -20.36 -8.01
N LYS A 64 -1.92 -19.31 -7.27
CA LYS A 64 -3.28 -18.78 -7.17
C LYS A 64 -3.46 -17.61 -8.13
N THR A 65 -4.70 -17.30 -8.47
CA THR A 65 -5.02 -16.06 -9.18
C THR A 65 -4.93 -14.87 -8.23
N GLU A 66 -4.68 -13.68 -8.80
CA GLU A 66 -4.70 -12.42 -8.04
C GLU A 66 -6.05 -12.19 -7.33
N HIS A 67 -7.15 -12.60 -7.98
CA HIS A 67 -8.49 -12.46 -7.42
C HIS A 67 -8.71 -13.34 -6.19
N GLU A 68 -8.26 -14.59 -6.21
CA GLU A 68 -8.33 -15.49 -5.05
C GLU A 68 -7.54 -14.94 -3.87
N LEU A 69 -6.34 -14.40 -4.12
CA LEU A 69 -5.54 -13.76 -3.08
C LEU A 69 -6.23 -12.53 -2.47
N LEU A 70 -6.85 -11.68 -3.30
CA LEU A 70 -7.61 -10.53 -2.81
C LEU A 70 -8.83 -10.96 -1.97
N GLN A 71 -9.54 -12.01 -2.39
CA GLN A 71 -10.66 -12.56 -1.62
C GLN A 71 -10.20 -13.13 -0.27
N GLU A 72 -9.06 -13.82 -0.24
CA GLU A 72 -8.47 -14.35 1.00
C GLU A 72 -8.05 -13.23 1.95
N LEU A 73 -7.39 -12.19 1.43
CA LEU A 73 -7.02 -11.01 2.20
C LEU A 73 -8.25 -10.33 2.81
N ALA A 74 -9.28 -10.06 2.00
CA ALA A 74 -10.52 -9.42 2.48
C ALA A 74 -11.20 -10.23 3.60
N ARG A 75 -11.21 -11.57 3.49
CA ARG A 75 -11.76 -12.45 4.54
C ARG A 75 -10.88 -12.48 5.79
N GLY A 76 -9.57 -12.39 5.64
CA GLY A 76 -8.61 -12.35 6.74
C GLY A 76 -8.74 -11.06 7.56
N THR A 77 -8.85 -9.91 6.89
CA THR A 77 -9.05 -8.61 7.54
C THR A 77 -10.36 -8.57 8.34
N TYR A 78 -11.45 -9.05 7.73
CA TYR A 78 -12.77 -9.08 8.38
C TYR A 78 -12.81 -9.96 9.64
N ARG A 79 -12.07 -11.07 9.65
CA ARG A 79 -11.98 -11.95 10.83
C ARG A 79 -11.18 -11.30 11.97
N HIS A 80 -10.15 -10.52 11.63
CA HIS A 80 -9.34 -9.81 12.62
C HIS A 80 -10.09 -8.63 13.23
N GLU A 81 -10.88 -7.90 12.45
CA GLU A 81 -11.74 -6.81 12.95
C GLU A 81 -12.80 -7.34 13.93
N GLN A 82 -13.46 -8.47 13.62
CA GLN A 82 -14.43 -9.07 14.54
C GLN A 82 -13.82 -9.55 15.87
N GLN A 83 -12.57 -10.02 15.86
CA GLN A 83 -11.88 -10.40 17.10
C GLN A 83 -11.43 -9.20 17.93
N SER A 84 -11.33 -8.01 17.33
CA SER A 84 -10.87 -6.79 18.01
C SER A 84 -12.03 -6.00 18.63
N ASP A 85 -13.26 -6.21 18.15
CA ASP A 85 -14.49 -5.58 18.68
C ASP A 85 -15.14 -6.38 19.84
N ASP A 86 -14.63 -7.58 20.14
CA ASP A 86 -15.14 -8.47 21.20
C ASP A 86 -14.31 -8.41 22.52
N ASP A 87 -13.32 -7.49 22.62
CA ASP A 87 -12.52 -7.19 23.82
C ASP A 87 -12.80 -5.77 24.37
#